data_AF-A0A0Q4HWB3-F1
#
_entry.id   AF-A0A0Q4HWB3-F1
#
_cell.length_a   1.000
_cell.length_b   1.000
_cell.length_c   1.000
_cell.angle_alpha   90.00
_cell.angle_beta   90.00
_cell.angle_gamma   90.00
#
_symmetry.space_group_name_H-M   'P 1'
#
loop_
_entity.id
_entity.type
_entity.pdbx_description
1 polymer ?
#
loop_
_entity_poly.entity_id
_entity_poly.type
_entity_poly.pdbx_seq_one_letter_code
_entity_poly.pdbx_strand_id
1 'polypeptide(L)'
;MAVTTFGLFKVEELSARADKQEAVREAVKAMSGVSNERMQELANIGGDSERLFVPLDAWATYVALRAVIVFAFARLNMIAIGIKDSHKLIDGTYIINILKAAMPAYNDYLDRYGVSVVGKLVDPLEELLLKQLRSALNGDDADQQAVEQSAKVLRLVREFQAEAAATLPEN
;
A
#
# COMPACT_ATOMS: atom_id res chain seq x y z
N MET A 1 -0.03 6.46 -5.41
CA MET A 1 -0.36 6.99 -4.06
C MET A 1 -1.75 7.56 -3.90
N ALA A 2 -2.26 8.39 -4.82
CA ALA A 2 -3.62 8.95 -4.71
C ALA A 2 -4.68 7.85 -4.45
N VAL A 3 -4.62 6.74 -5.20
CA VAL A 3 -5.59 5.64 -5.12
C VAL A 3 -5.64 4.97 -3.72
N THR A 4 -4.49 4.75 -3.08
CA THR A 4 -4.42 4.11 -1.76
C THR A 4 -4.94 5.01 -0.65
N THR A 5 -4.69 6.32 -0.75
CA THR A 5 -5.15 7.30 0.23
C THR A 5 -6.66 7.56 0.13
N PHE A 6 -7.23 7.56 -1.07
CA PHE A 6 -8.69 7.76 -1.25
C PHE A 6 -9.52 6.56 -0.74
N GLY A 7 -9.00 5.33 -0.82
CA GLY A 7 -9.69 4.14 -0.30
C GLY A 7 -9.88 4.13 1.23
N LEU A 8 -9.14 4.96 1.96
CA LEU A 8 -9.28 5.10 3.42
C LEU A 8 -10.46 5.99 3.81
N PHE A 9 -11.07 6.73 2.89
CA PHE A 9 -12.10 7.71 3.21
C PHE A 9 -13.46 7.32 2.63
N LYS A 10 -14.52 7.56 3.40
CA LYS A 10 -15.89 7.48 2.90
C LYS A 10 -16.21 8.79 2.16
N VAL A 11 -15.91 8.82 0.87
CA VAL A 11 -16.00 10.02 0.03
C VAL A 11 -17.41 10.62 0.04
N GLU A 12 -18.44 9.79 0.10
CA GLU A 12 -19.84 10.18 0.18
C GLU A 12 -20.16 10.91 1.49
N GLU A 13 -19.58 10.46 2.61
CA GLU A 13 -19.82 11.08 3.91
C GLU A 13 -18.97 12.33 4.14
N LEU A 14 -17.81 12.40 3.49
CA LEU A 14 -17.03 13.62 3.43
C LEU A 14 -17.76 14.70 2.61
N SER A 15 -18.31 14.36 1.44
CA SER A 15 -19.01 15.33 0.59
C SER A 15 -20.28 15.85 1.25
N ALA A 16 -21.09 14.98 1.87
CA ALA A 16 -22.32 15.37 2.56
C ALA A 16 -22.09 16.31 3.77
N ARG A 17 -20.89 16.26 4.38
CA ARG A 17 -20.55 17.07 5.57
C ARG A 17 -19.68 18.27 5.27
N ALA A 18 -18.93 18.28 4.16
CA ALA A 18 -18.07 19.39 3.75
C ALA A 18 -18.85 20.69 3.45
N ASP A 19 -20.13 20.58 3.10
CA ASP A 19 -21.02 21.73 2.91
C ASP A 19 -21.45 22.38 4.23
N LYS A 20 -21.46 21.61 5.33
CA LYS A 20 -22.06 22.01 6.62
C LYS A 20 -21.03 22.25 7.72
N GLN A 21 -19.82 21.73 7.59
CA GLN A 21 -18.80 21.81 8.63
C GLN A 21 -17.47 22.28 8.03
N GLU A 22 -17.03 23.48 8.41
CA GLU A 22 -15.76 24.04 7.96
C GLU A 22 -14.58 23.15 8.38
N ALA A 23 -14.64 22.50 9.55
CA ALA A 23 -13.64 21.52 9.98
C ALA A 23 -13.51 20.32 9.03
N VAL A 24 -14.61 19.84 8.44
CA VAL A 24 -14.58 18.75 7.46
C VAL A 24 -14.00 19.23 6.13
N ARG A 25 -14.32 20.47 5.74
CA ARG A 25 -13.75 21.10 4.55
C ARG A 25 -12.23 21.29 4.67
N GLU A 26 -11.77 21.74 5.82
CA GLU A 26 -10.33 21.83 6.13
C GLU A 26 -9.67 20.45 6.19
N ALA A 27 -10.36 19.42 6.69
CA ALA A 27 -9.88 18.04 6.61
C ALA A 27 -9.66 17.61 5.16
N VAL A 28 -10.66 17.84 4.30
CA VAL A 28 -10.58 17.48 2.88
C VAL A 28 -9.45 18.23 2.19
N LYS A 29 -9.25 19.53 2.47
CA LYS A 29 -8.13 20.32 1.94
C LYS A 29 -6.75 19.80 2.42
N ALA A 30 -6.64 19.47 3.70
CA ALA A 30 -5.42 18.94 4.29
C ALA A 30 -5.08 17.54 3.75
N MET A 31 -6.09 16.75 3.38
CA MET A 31 -5.93 15.37 2.90
C MET A 31 -5.86 15.25 1.37
N SER A 32 -6.42 16.21 0.62
CA SER A 32 -6.32 16.26 -0.85
C SER A 32 -4.94 16.72 -1.35
N GLY A 33 -4.01 16.98 -0.44
CA GLY A 33 -2.67 17.47 -0.77
C GLY A 33 -2.62 18.94 -1.18
N VAL A 34 -3.74 19.66 -1.07
CA VAL A 34 -3.85 21.08 -1.48
C VAL A 34 -3.28 22.03 -0.41
N SER A 35 -3.08 21.60 0.85
CA SER A 35 -2.57 22.49 1.91
C SER A 35 -1.56 21.91 2.90
N ASN A 36 -1.17 20.63 2.80
CA ASN A 36 -0.31 20.02 3.82
C ASN A 36 1.03 19.51 3.24
N GLU A 37 2.06 20.35 3.35
CA GLU A 37 3.44 20.05 2.95
C GLU A 37 3.92 18.70 3.51
N ARG A 38 3.55 18.36 4.76
CA ARG A 38 3.89 17.08 5.39
C ARG A 38 3.24 15.86 4.74
N MET A 39 2.04 16.01 4.17
CA MET A 39 1.41 14.93 3.39
C MET A 39 2.08 14.77 2.03
N GLN A 40 2.54 15.86 1.43
CA GLN A 40 3.35 15.80 0.21
C GLN A 40 4.74 15.20 0.49
N GLU A 41 5.33 15.45 1.66
CA GLU A 41 6.57 14.79 2.10
C GLU A 41 6.38 13.28 2.31
N LEU A 42 5.32 12.87 3.05
CA LEU A 42 4.96 11.46 3.23
C LEU A 42 4.59 10.75 1.92
N ALA A 43 4.02 11.50 0.98
CA ALA A 43 3.81 11.07 -0.38
C ALA A 43 5.16 10.84 -1.09
N ASN A 44 6.06 11.82 -1.06
CA ASN A 44 7.33 11.79 -1.79
C ASN A 44 8.46 10.98 -1.12
N ILE A 45 8.17 10.17 -0.09
CA ILE A 45 9.13 9.19 0.42
C ILE A 45 9.42 8.22 -0.72
N GLY A 46 10.60 8.34 -1.32
CA GLY A 46 11.04 7.72 -2.58
C GLY A 46 11.21 6.21 -2.56
N GLY A 47 10.36 5.45 -1.86
CA GLY A 47 10.39 3.99 -1.88
C GLY A 47 9.85 3.37 -3.16
N ASP A 48 9.02 4.11 -3.92
CA ASP A 48 8.39 3.59 -5.14
C ASP A 48 9.41 3.28 -6.26
N SER A 49 10.58 3.94 -6.29
CA SER A 49 11.67 3.61 -7.22
C SER A 49 12.34 2.28 -6.91
N GLU A 50 12.33 1.88 -5.64
CA GLU A 50 12.96 0.65 -5.16
C GLU A 50 12.10 -0.60 -5.40
N ARG A 51 10.83 -0.42 -5.78
CA ARG A 51 9.88 -1.52 -6.01
C ARG A 51 10.39 -2.58 -6.99
N LEU A 52 11.19 -2.18 -7.98
CA LEU A 52 11.76 -3.11 -8.98
C LEU A 52 12.88 -3.98 -8.42
N PHE A 53 13.51 -3.58 -7.31
CA PHE A 53 14.67 -4.25 -6.72
C PHE A 53 14.32 -5.02 -5.44
N VAL A 54 13.09 -4.90 -4.97
CA VAL A 54 12.60 -5.52 -3.73
C VAL A 54 11.64 -6.67 -4.08
N PRO A 55 11.72 -7.82 -3.39
CA PRO A 55 10.73 -8.89 -3.56
C PRO A 55 9.29 -8.42 -3.38
N LEU A 56 8.37 -9.07 -4.11
CA LEU A 56 6.95 -8.68 -4.13
C LEU A 56 6.29 -8.78 -2.76
N ASP A 57 6.67 -9.78 -1.97
CA ASP A 57 6.15 -10.01 -0.62
C ASP A 57 6.67 -8.96 0.37
N ALA A 58 7.96 -8.63 0.33
CA ALA A 58 8.54 -7.52 1.09
C ALA A 58 7.88 -6.19 0.73
N TRP A 59 7.67 -5.95 -0.57
CA TRP A 59 6.97 -4.75 -1.03
C TRP A 59 5.52 -4.68 -0.54
N ALA A 60 4.79 -5.81 -0.55
CA ALA A 60 3.42 -5.86 -0.04
C ALA A 60 3.37 -5.53 1.47
N THR A 61 4.31 -6.05 2.25
CA THR A 61 4.44 -5.73 3.69
C THR A 61 4.76 -4.25 3.91
N TYR A 62 5.66 -3.67 3.10
CA TYR A 62 5.96 -2.24 3.15
C TYR A 62 4.72 -1.38 2.84
N VAL A 63 3.94 -1.73 1.81
CA VAL A 63 2.70 -1.04 1.47
C VAL A 63 1.70 -1.12 2.63
N ALA A 64 1.59 -2.27 3.29
CA ALA A 64 0.73 -2.43 4.45
C ALA A 64 1.18 -1.56 5.64
N LEU A 65 2.47 -1.56 5.97
CA LEU A 65 3.05 -0.71 7.01
C LEU A 65 2.76 0.77 6.74
N ARG A 66 3.00 1.22 5.51
CA ARG A 66 2.71 2.59 5.09
C ARG A 66 1.23 2.93 5.24
N ALA A 67 0.34 2.03 4.84
CA ALA A 67 -1.11 2.22 4.97
C ALA A 67 -1.54 2.40 6.43
N VAL A 68 -0.94 1.65 7.37
CA VAL A 68 -1.19 1.80 8.82
C VAL A 68 -0.77 3.18 9.32
N ILE A 69 0.41 3.65 8.92
CA ILE A 69 0.93 4.97 9.31
C ILE A 69 0.04 6.08 8.78
N VAL A 70 -0.34 6.03 7.49
CA VAL A 70 -1.24 7.02 6.87
C VAL A 70 -2.60 7.00 7.54
N PHE A 71 -3.15 5.82 7.84
CA PHE A 71 -4.42 5.70 8.56
C PHE A 71 -4.37 6.34 9.96
N ALA A 72 -3.30 6.12 10.71
CA ALA A 72 -3.10 6.72 12.03
C ALA A 72 -2.97 8.25 11.92
N PHE A 73 -2.17 8.74 10.97
CA PHE A 73 -1.97 10.17 10.74
C PHE A 73 -3.28 10.87 10.31
N ALA A 74 -4.07 10.26 9.42
CA ALA A 74 -5.37 10.78 9.02
C ALA A 74 -6.32 10.92 10.21
N ARG A 75 -6.39 9.90 11.09
CA ARG A 75 -7.23 9.97 12.31
C ARG A 75 -6.76 11.07 13.25
N LEU A 76 -5.46 11.22 13.47
CA LEU A 76 -4.91 12.26 14.34
C LEU A 76 -5.21 13.67 13.80
N ASN A 77 -5.05 13.89 12.50
CA ASN A 77 -5.38 15.19 11.89
C ASN A 77 -6.87 15.52 12.01
N MET A 78 -7.76 14.56 11.76
CA MET A 78 -9.20 14.77 11.95
C MET A 78 -9.56 15.14 13.39
N ILE A 79 -8.90 14.52 14.37
CA ILE A 79 -9.08 14.86 15.78
C ILE A 79 -8.55 16.27 16.06
N ALA A 80 -7.37 16.62 15.53
CA ALA A 80 -6.72 17.91 15.75
C ALA A 80 -7.55 19.10 15.23
N ILE A 81 -8.25 18.93 14.11
CA ILE A 81 -9.16 19.94 13.54
C ILE A 81 -10.58 19.90 14.16
N GLY A 82 -10.80 19.08 15.18
CA GLY A 82 -12.03 19.07 15.98
C GLY A 82 -13.15 18.13 15.48
N ILE A 83 -12.88 17.22 14.56
CA ILE A 83 -13.87 16.22 14.11
C ILE A 83 -13.97 15.08 15.14
N LYS A 84 -15.03 15.14 15.97
CA LYS A 84 -15.28 14.14 17.03
C LYS A 84 -15.67 12.75 16.48
N ASP A 85 -16.28 12.69 15.30
CA ASP A 85 -16.79 11.47 14.66
C ASP A 85 -15.89 10.97 13.52
N SER A 86 -14.57 11.11 13.64
CA SER A 86 -13.61 10.72 12.58
C SER A 86 -13.74 9.27 12.11
N HIS A 87 -14.19 8.37 13.00
CA HIS A 87 -14.49 6.96 12.69
C HIS A 87 -15.62 6.76 11.66
N LYS A 88 -16.50 7.76 11.46
CA LYS A 88 -17.54 7.70 10.43
C LYS A 88 -17.04 8.14 9.06
N LEU A 89 -15.91 8.85 9.01
CA LEU A 89 -15.35 9.43 7.78
C LEU A 89 -14.22 8.58 7.21
N ILE A 90 -13.56 7.78 8.04
CA ILE A 90 -12.47 6.90 7.64
C ILE A 90 -13.00 5.46 7.59
N ASP A 91 -12.82 4.79 6.46
CA ASP A 91 -13.15 3.38 6.31
C ASP A 91 -12.01 2.51 6.84
N GLY A 92 -12.23 1.93 8.02
CA GLY A 92 -11.30 0.98 8.62
C GLY A 92 -11.33 -0.41 7.98
N THR A 93 -12.31 -0.71 7.13
CA THR A 93 -12.42 -2.00 6.44
C THR A 93 -11.30 -2.16 5.42
N TYR A 94 -10.97 -1.07 4.71
CA TYR A 94 -9.90 -1.04 3.73
C TYR A 94 -8.54 -1.41 4.34
N ILE A 95 -8.19 -0.82 5.49
CA ILE A 95 -6.92 -1.13 6.17
C ILE A 95 -6.90 -2.56 6.72
N ILE A 96 -8.02 -3.08 7.24
CA ILE A 96 -8.11 -4.47 7.67
C ILE A 96 -7.86 -5.42 6.49
N ASN A 97 -8.46 -5.16 5.32
CA ASN A 97 -8.28 -6.01 4.15
C ASN A 97 -6.82 -6.03 3.67
N ILE A 98 -6.15 -4.87 3.68
CA ILE A 98 -4.71 -4.78 3.39
C ILE A 98 -3.91 -5.61 4.39
N LEU A 99 -4.18 -5.47 5.68
CA LEU A 99 -3.46 -6.18 6.74
C LEU A 99 -3.68 -7.69 6.67
N LYS A 100 -4.89 -8.14 6.36
CA LYS A 100 -5.19 -9.57 6.18
C LYS A 100 -4.45 -10.18 4.98
N ALA A 101 -4.30 -9.40 3.91
CA ALA A 101 -3.54 -9.83 2.74
C ALA A 101 -2.03 -9.89 3.02
N ALA A 102 -1.49 -8.90 3.74
CA ALA A 102 -0.06 -8.83 4.05
C ALA A 102 0.36 -9.74 5.23
N MET A 103 -0.55 -10.02 6.17
CA MET A 103 -0.27 -10.79 7.38
C MET A 103 -1.36 -11.85 7.64
N PRO A 104 -1.46 -12.92 6.82
CA PRO A 104 -2.50 -13.93 6.99
C PRO A 104 -2.54 -14.58 8.39
N ALA A 105 -1.39 -14.68 9.05
CA ALA A 105 -1.26 -15.20 10.42
C ALA A 105 -2.03 -14.37 11.47
N TYR A 106 -2.37 -13.11 11.16
CA TYR A 106 -3.08 -12.20 12.05
C TYR A 106 -4.56 -12.05 11.69
N ASN A 107 -5.09 -12.84 10.74
CA ASN A 107 -6.49 -12.75 10.31
C ASN A 107 -7.47 -12.91 11.48
N ASP A 108 -7.31 -13.95 12.30
CA ASP A 108 -8.18 -14.21 13.45
C ASP A 108 -8.15 -13.07 14.48
N TYR A 109 -6.97 -12.45 14.65
CA TYR A 109 -6.79 -11.32 15.55
C TYR A 109 -7.46 -10.05 15.00
N LEU A 110 -7.32 -9.79 13.70
CA LEU A 110 -7.97 -8.70 12.99
C LEU A 110 -9.49 -8.86 12.97
N ASP A 111 -10.00 -10.08 12.81
CA ASP A 111 -11.43 -10.37 12.85
C ASP A 111 -12.03 -10.16 14.24
N ARG A 112 -11.28 -10.49 15.29
CA ARG A 112 -11.76 -10.35 16.67
C ARG A 112 -11.77 -8.91 17.17
N TYR A 113 -10.76 -8.11 16.82
CA TYR A 113 -10.57 -6.78 17.42
C TYR A 113 -10.70 -5.62 16.43
N GLY A 114 -10.76 -5.91 15.14
CA GLY A 114 -11.00 -4.95 14.07
C GLY A 114 -9.96 -3.83 14.03
N VAL A 115 -10.42 -2.62 13.74
CA VAL A 115 -9.59 -1.45 13.46
C VAL A 115 -8.83 -0.96 14.70
N SER A 116 -9.29 -1.34 15.90
CA SER A 116 -8.73 -0.88 17.17
C SER A 116 -7.31 -1.40 17.43
N VAL A 117 -6.93 -2.52 16.80
CA VAL A 117 -5.62 -3.15 16.99
C VAL A 117 -4.62 -2.83 15.89
N VAL A 118 -5.03 -2.10 14.85
CA VAL A 118 -4.19 -1.77 13.69
C VAL A 118 -2.87 -1.11 14.10
N GLY A 119 -2.90 -0.18 15.07
CA GLY A 119 -1.67 0.47 15.57
C GLY A 119 -0.71 -0.47 16.33
N LYS A 120 -1.19 -1.61 16.83
CA LYS A 120 -0.35 -2.62 17.50
C LYS A 120 0.36 -3.54 16.52
N LEU A 121 0.04 -3.45 15.23
CA LEU A 121 0.60 -4.29 14.18
C LEU A 121 1.78 -3.61 13.47
N VAL A 122 2.17 -2.42 13.89
CA VAL A 122 3.34 -1.70 13.35
C VAL A 122 4.61 -2.50 13.58
N ASP A 123 4.96 -2.83 14.82
CA ASP A 123 6.19 -3.57 15.12
C ASP A 123 6.20 -4.96 14.44
N PRO A 124 5.11 -5.75 14.48
CA PRO A 124 5.04 -7.01 13.73
C PRO A 124 5.23 -6.87 12.21
N LEU A 125 4.73 -5.79 11.60
CA LEU A 125 4.94 -5.51 10.17
C LEU A 125 6.38 -5.14 9.87
N GLU A 126 7.02 -4.34 10.73
CA GLU A 126 8.43 -3.96 10.57
C GLU A 126 9.34 -5.19 10.69
N GLU A 127 9.11 -6.05 11.68
CA GLU A 127 9.85 -7.30 11.84
C GLU A 127 9.68 -8.23 10.63
N LEU A 128 8.46 -8.37 10.12
CA LEU A 128 8.17 -9.16 8.92
C LEU A 128 8.90 -8.59 7.70
N LEU A 129 8.82 -7.28 7.48
CA LEU A 129 9.49 -6.61 6.37
C LEU A 129 11.01 -6.80 6.43
N LEU A 130 11.62 -6.58 7.60
CA LEU A 130 13.05 -6.77 7.80
C LEU A 130 13.48 -8.22 7.58
N LYS A 131 12.65 -9.19 7.99
CA LYS A 131 12.90 -10.61 7.73
C LYS A 131 12.90 -10.91 6.24
N GLN A 132 11.90 -10.43 5.49
CA GLN A 132 11.78 -10.65 4.05
C GLN A 132 12.95 -10.01 3.28
N LEU A 133 13.32 -8.77 3.64
CA LEU A 133 14.47 -8.09 3.04
C LEU A 133 15.79 -8.83 3.31
N ARG A 134 16.00 -9.34 4.52
CA ARG A 134 17.21 -10.14 4.86
C ARG A 134 17.24 -11.45 4.10
N SER A 135 16.12 -12.16 3.99
CA SER A 135 15.97 -13.40 3.22
C SER A 135 16.36 -13.18 1.75
N ALA A 136 15.86 -12.10 1.17
CA ALA A 136 16.18 -11.69 -0.19
C ALA A 136 17.66 -11.37 -0.40
N LEU A 137 18.27 -10.63 0.53
CA LEU A 137 19.69 -10.25 0.46
C LEU A 137 20.63 -11.44 0.67
N ASN A 138 20.22 -12.42 1.48
CA ASN A 138 20.98 -13.65 1.71
C ASN A 138 20.85 -14.66 0.56
N GLY A 139 19.95 -14.41 -0.39
CA GLY A 139 19.68 -15.32 -1.51
C GLY A 139 18.88 -16.56 -1.12
N ASP A 140 18.23 -16.55 0.05
CA ASP A 140 17.40 -17.64 0.53
C ASP A 140 16.10 -17.78 -0.32
N ASP A 141 15.66 -16.68 -0.95
CA ASP A 141 14.48 -16.56 -1.81
C ASP A 141 14.81 -16.48 -3.31
N ALA A 142 15.76 -17.27 -3.79
CA ALA A 142 15.78 -17.61 -5.21
C ALA A 142 14.54 -18.46 -5.53
N ASP A 143 13.38 -17.80 -5.66
CA ASP A 143 12.10 -18.45 -5.89
C ASP A 143 12.18 -19.26 -7.19
N GLN A 144 12.23 -20.57 -7.02
CA GLN A 144 12.41 -21.52 -8.12
C GLN A 144 11.30 -21.36 -9.17
N GLN A 145 10.10 -20.93 -8.74
CA GLN A 145 9.00 -20.56 -9.64
C GLN A 145 9.26 -19.29 -10.44
N ALA A 146 9.85 -18.26 -9.84
CA ALA A 146 10.21 -17.02 -10.53
C ALA A 146 11.30 -17.26 -11.59
N VAL A 147 12.26 -18.14 -11.27
CA VAL A 147 13.30 -18.58 -12.22
C VAL A 147 12.69 -19.37 -13.37
N GLU A 148 11.79 -20.33 -13.10
CA GLU A 148 11.10 -21.11 -14.13
C GLU A 148 10.20 -20.24 -15.04
N GLN A 149 9.45 -19.30 -14.45
CA GLN A 149 8.67 -18.35 -15.23
C GLN A 149 9.55 -17.46 -16.11
N SER A 150 10.64 -16.91 -15.55
CA SER A 150 11.56 -16.07 -16.31
C SER A 150 12.22 -16.85 -17.44
N ALA A 151 12.61 -18.10 -17.21
CA ALA A 151 13.14 -19.00 -18.24
C ALA A 151 12.09 -19.26 -19.34
N LYS A 152 10.82 -19.48 -18.98
CA LYS A 152 9.72 -19.68 -19.93
C LYS A 152 9.45 -18.44 -20.78
N VAL A 153 9.44 -17.25 -20.17
CA VAL A 153 9.27 -15.97 -20.88
C VAL A 153 10.44 -15.74 -21.84
N LEU A 154 11.68 -15.94 -21.39
CA LEU A 154 12.86 -15.80 -22.25
C LEU A 154 12.86 -16.79 -23.42
N ARG A 155 12.31 -18.00 -23.24
CA ARG A 155 12.15 -18.97 -24.33
C ARG A 155 11.13 -18.50 -25.37
N LEU A 156 9.96 -18.03 -24.92
CA LEU A 156 8.92 -17.48 -25.80
C LEU A 156 9.40 -16.25 -26.58
N VAL A 157 10.19 -15.38 -25.95
CA VAL A 157 10.80 -14.22 -26.62
C VAL A 157 11.78 -14.66 -27.70
N ARG A 158 12.61 -15.68 -27.43
CA ARG A 158 13.55 -16.21 -28.45
C ARG A 158 12.83 -16.90 -29.60
N GLU A 159 11.77 -17.66 -29.31
CA GLU A 159 10.93 -18.30 -30.33
C GLU A 159 10.28 -17.25 -31.23
N PHE A 160 9.72 -16.18 -30.65
CA PHE A 160 9.15 -15.06 -31.38
C PHE A 160 10.19 -14.32 -32.23
N GLN A 161 11.40 -14.09 -31.71
CA GLN A 161 12.48 -13.45 -32.47
C GLN A 161 13.00 -14.32 -33.62
N ALA A 162 13.07 -15.64 -33.44
CA ALA A 162 13.47 -16.58 -34.48
C ALA A 162 12.40 -16.69 -35.59
N GLU A 163 11.12 -16.67 -35.22
CA GLU A 163 10.00 -16.66 -36.17
C GLU A 163 9.95 -15.35 -36.95
N ALA A 164 10.13 -14.20 -36.28
CA ALA A 164 10.21 -12.89 -36.92
C ALA A 164 11.40 -12.78 -37.91
N ALA A 165 12.55 -13.38 -37.57
CA ALA A 165 13.72 -13.43 -38.45
C ALA A 165 13.52 -14.35 -39.66
N ALA A 166 12.73 -15.43 -39.53
CA ALA A 166 12.41 -16.34 -40.63
C ALA A 166 11.39 -15.76 -41.63
N THR A 167 10.62 -14.73 -41.23
CA THR A 167 9.59 -14.09 -42.06
C THR A 167 10.06 -12.85 -42.84
N LEU A 168 11.32 -12.42 -42.72
CA LEU A 168 11.88 -11.35 -43.55
C LEU A 168 12.39 -11.94 -44.88
N PRO A 169 11.79 -11.64 -46.04
CA PRO A 169 12.38 -11.99 -47.32
C PRO A 169 13.70 -11.21 -47.50
N GLU A 170 14.76 -11.92 -47.91
CA GLU A 170 16.01 -11.30 -48.39
C GLU A 170 15.66 -10.36 -49.56
N ASN A 171 15.88 -9.06 -49.36
CA ASN A 171 15.91 -8.05 -50.42
C ASN A 171 17.35 -7.73 -50.78
#